data_AF-A0A367ILY7-F1
#
_entry.id   AF-A0A367ILY7-F1
#
_cell.length_a   1.000
_cell.length_b   1.000
_cell.length_c   1.000
_cell.angle_alpha   90.00
_cell.angle_beta   90.00
_cell.angle_gamma   90.00
#
_symmetry.space_group_name_H-M   'P 1'
#
loop_
_entity.id
_entity.type
_entity.pdbx_description
1 polymer ?
#
loop_
_entity_poly.entity_id
_entity_poly.type
_entity_poly.pdbx_seq_one_letter_code
_entity_poly.pdbx_strand_id
1 'polypeptide(L)'
;SPVISNIPSILNKAIQIEFIHTLPMIKQNFSDFPEIRKQFYVLLKTIAKKYFQDVFREPELVQYIIDSVLWGTKHVQTEVSYTALKTCLSILEDIVEEEDDVSSPFFETYYVRILTDMLEILVDPDRRNGFEYQSQILARMLMMVQEGEIYTRLFNPEQVSNPLMSNMEFLQQYILDLLTNVFPMLQKSQIEILVMGMFDYSNDLKRFQDDIQDFLVDIRQVDEASVGEQRIIEEREAEIDLLGNL
;
A
#
# COMPACT_ATOMS: atom_id res chain seq x y z
N SER A 1 -14.88 22.62 21.09
CA SER A 1 -15.81 21.87 21.97
C SER A 1 -15.35 20.44 22.00
N PRO A 2 -15.44 19.70 23.13
CA PRO A 2 -15.13 18.28 23.09
C PRO A 2 -16.14 17.65 22.12
N VAL A 3 -15.64 17.05 21.04
CA VAL A 3 -16.47 16.25 20.14
C VAL A 3 -16.88 15.05 20.98
N ILE A 4 -18.09 15.09 21.52
CA ILE A 4 -18.67 13.96 22.25
C ILE A 4 -18.83 12.87 21.20
N SER A 5 -17.96 11.85 21.28
CA SER A 5 -18.07 10.59 20.56
C SER A 5 -19.52 10.10 20.65
N ASN A 6 -20.18 10.03 19.50
CA ASN A 6 -21.60 9.76 19.38
C ASN A 6 -21.88 8.67 18.35
N ILE A 7 -20.95 7.70 18.19
CA ILE A 7 -21.36 6.41 17.64
C ILE A 7 -22.40 5.83 18.59
N PRO A 8 -23.65 5.61 18.14
CA PRO A 8 -24.63 4.92 18.96
C PRO A 8 -24.06 3.56 19.40
N SER A 9 -24.23 3.16 20.65
CA SER A 9 -23.65 1.90 21.15
C SER A 9 -24.06 0.68 20.31
N ILE A 10 -25.20 0.76 19.63
CA ILE A 10 -25.68 -0.25 18.69
C ILE A 10 -24.84 -0.31 17.41
N LEU A 11 -24.35 0.82 16.90
CA LEU A 11 -23.47 0.88 15.74
C LEU A 11 -22.07 0.35 16.09
N ASN A 12 -21.52 0.70 17.26
CA ASN A 12 -20.25 0.11 17.71
C ASN A 12 -20.36 -1.41 17.81
N LYS A 13 -21.42 -1.92 18.46
CA LYS A 13 -21.69 -3.37 18.52
C LYS A 13 -21.89 -3.99 17.15
N ALA A 14 -22.59 -3.33 16.23
CA ALA A 14 -22.78 -3.83 14.87
C ALA A 14 -21.44 -3.93 14.13
N ILE A 15 -20.60 -2.91 14.22
CA ILE A 15 -19.24 -2.91 13.67
C ILE A 15 -18.46 -4.08 14.27
N GLN A 16 -18.41 -4.21 15.59
CA GLN A 16 -17.70 -5.31 16.22
C GLN A 16 -18.22 -6.69 15.77
N ILE A 17 -19.52 -6.90 15.70
CA ILE A 17 -20.12 -8.17 15.25
C ILE A 17 -19.74 -8.46 13.79
N GLU A 18 -19.87 -7.49 12.90
CA GLU A 18 -19.52 -7.65 11.49
C GLU A 18 -18.02 -7.95 11.32
N PHE A 19 -17.14 -7.27 12.05
CA PHE A 19 -15.70 -7.53 11.96
C PHE A 19 -15.28 -8.83 12.64
N ILE A 20 -15.97 -9.28 13.69
CA ILE A 20 -15.67 -10.56 14.37
C ILE A 20 -16.16 -11.76 13.55
N HIS A 21 -17.30 -11.66 12.86
CA HIS A 21 -17.91 -12.80 12.18
C HIS A 21 -17.79 -12.76 10.66
N THR A 22 -18.06 -11.59 10.04
CA THR A 22 -18.08 -11.44 8.58
C THR A 22 -16.67 -11.35 8.02
N LEU A 23 -15.75 -10.65 8.69
CA LEU A 23 -14.37 -10.51 8.21
C LEU A 23 -13.63 -11.86 8.11
N PRO A 24 -13.65 -12.76 9.11
CA PRO A 24 -13.03 -14.08 8.97
C PRO A 24 -13.68 -14.94 7.89
N MET A 25 -15.00 -14.79 7.67
CA MET A 25 -15.72 -15.51 6.62
C MET A 25 -15.25 -15.09 5.22
N ILE A 26 -15.04 -13.80 4.98
CA ILE A 26 -14.64 -13.28 3.66
C ILE A 26 -13.12 -13.28 3.40
N LYS A 27 -12.30 -13.42 4.46
CA LYS A 27 -10.83 -13.43 4.37
C LYS A 27 -10.22 -14.81 4.10
N GLN A 28 -10.97 -15.91 4.25
CA GLN A 28 -10.44 -17.27 4.07
C GLN A 28 -9.95 -17.54 2.65
N ASN A 29 -10.70 -17.08 1.64
CA ASN A 29 -10.31 -17.14 0.24
C ASN A 29 -11.02 -16.06 -0.57
N PHE A 30 -10.55 -15.84 -1.79
CA PHE A 30 -11.06 -14.80 -2.69
C PHE A 30 -12.36 -15.17 -3.43
N SER A 31 -12.84 -16.41 -3.29
CA SER A 31 -13.94 -16.98 -4.09
C SER A 31 -15.27 -17.02 -3.35
N ASP A 32 -15.25 -17.27 -2.04
CA ASP A 32 -16.47 -17.49 -1.26
C ASP A 32 -17.20 -16.18 -0.93
N PHE A 33 -18.53 -16.25 -0.82
CA PHE A 33 -19.40 -15.13 -0.41
C PHE A 33 -19.17 -13.77 -1.13
N PRO A 34 -19.11 -13.74 -2.48
CA PRO A 34 -18.75 -12.54 -3.23
C PRO A 34 -19.69 -11.35 -2.97
N GLU A 35 -21.00 -11.60 -2.85
CA GLU A 35 -21.99 -10.55 -2.56
C GLU A 35 -21.84 -9.98 -1.15
N ILE A 36 -21.59 -10.85 -0.16
CA ILE A 36 -21.38 -10.40 1.23
C ILE A 36 -20.11 -9.56 1.31
N ARG A 37 -19.03 -10.00 0.64
CA ARG A 37 -17.78 -9.25 0.56
C ARG A 37 -18.01 -7.87 -0.05
N LYS A 38 -18.71 -7.78 -1.17
CA LYS A 38 -19.03 -6.49 -1.81
C LYS A 38 -19.76 -5.56 -0.85
N GLN A 39 -20.81 -6.04 -0.18
CA GLN A 39 -21.58 -5.22 0.75
C GLN A 39 -20.78 -4.83 1.99
N PHE A 40 -19.89 -5.71 2.47
CA PHE A 40 -18.97 -5.39 3.55
C PHE A 40 -18.09 -4.18 3.21
N TYR A 41 -17.52 -4.10 2.00
CA TYR A 41 -16.72 -2.94 1.60
C TYR A 41 -17.54 -1.66 1.41
N VAL A 42 -18.79 -1.76 0.98
CA VAL A 42 -19.71 -0.62 0.92
C VAL A 42 -19.99 -0.08 2.34
N LEU A 43 -20.23 -0.99 3.29
CA LEU A 43 -20.42 -0.64 4.70
C LEU A 43 -19.14 -0.02 5.28
N LEU A 44 -17.98 -0.64 5.07
CA LEU A 44 -16.67 -0.17 5.51
C LEU A 44 -16.40 1.26 5.04
N LYS A 45 -16.59 1.51 3.74
CA LYS A 45 -16.48 2.86 3.16
C LYS A 45 -17.43 3.86 3.82
N THR A 46 -18.66 3.43 4.09
CA THR A 46 -19.67 4.30 4.72
C THR A 46 -19.29 4.62 6.16
N ILE A 47 -18.77 3.65 6.90
CA ILE A 47 -18.29 3.83 8.28
C ILE A 47 -17.11 4.79 8.30
N ALA A 48 -16.07 4.50 7.52
CA ALA A 48 -14.88 5.32 7.43
C ALA A 48 -15.22 6.77 7.08
N LYS A 49 -16.16 7.01 6.17
CA LYS A 49 -16.53 8.37 5.76
C LYS A 49 -17.48 9.09 6.72
N LYS A 50 -18.54 8.42 7.20
CA LYS A 50 -19.61 9.10 7.96
C LYS A 50 -19.34 9.19 9.45
N TYR A 51 -18.51 8.31 9.98
CA TYR A 51 -18.20 8.20 11.41
C TYR A 51 -16.69 8.32 11.65
N PHE A 52 -15.98 9.02 10.76
CA PHE A 52 -14.52 9.17 10.80
C PHE A 52 -14.03 9.60 12.18
N GLN A 53 -14.54 10.73 12.67
CA GLN A 53 -14.22 11.33 13.97
C GLN A 53 -14.39 10.38 15.16
N ASP A 54 -15.42 9.55 15.14
CA ASP A 54 -15.70 8.62 16.23
C ASP A 54 -14.84 7.35 16.12
N VAL A 55 -14.62 6.85 14.90
CA VAL A 55 -13.85 5.62 14.68
C VAL A 55 -12.36 5.86 14.86
N PHE A 56 -11.83 6.95 14.32
CA PHE A 56 -10.39 7.22 14.33
C PHE A 56 -9.84 7.67 15.70
N ARG A 57 -10.73 7.88 16.68
CA ARG A 57 -10.38 8.05 18.11
C ARG A 57 -10.36 6.74 18.90
N GLU A 58 -10.76 5.61 18.30
CA GLU A 58 -10.83 4.30 18.95
C GLU A 58 -9.82 3.31 18.31
N PRO A 59 -8.65 3.06 18.95
CA PRO A 59 -7.54 2.32 18.32
C PRO A 59 -7.89 0.94 17.77
N GLU A 60 -8.73 0.17 18.49
CA GLU A 60 -9.17 -1.15 18.02
C GLU A 60 -9.98 -1.07 16.73
N LEU A 61 -10.87 -0.08 16.61
CA LEU A 61 -11.69 0.11 15.42
C LEU A 61 -10.85 0.58 14.23
N VAL A 62 -9.87 1.47 14.46
CA VAL A 62 -8.92 1.89 13.42
C VAL A 62 -8.17 0.69 12.86
N GLN A 63 -7.61 -0.15 13.74
CA GLN A 63 -6.89 -1.34 13.30
C GLN A 63 -7.77 -2.23 12.43
N TYR A 64 -9.00 -2.51 12.85
CA TYR A 64 -9.93 -3.31 12.09
C TYR A 64 -10.23 -2.72 10.70
N ILE A 65 -10.48 -1.42 10.63
CA ILE A 65 -10.72 -0.72 9.35
C ILE A 65 -9.49 -0.83 8.46
N ILE A 66 -8.30 -0.48 8.95
CA ILE A 66 -7.07 -0.49 8.14
C ILE A 66 -6.73 -1.91 7.69
N ASP A 67 -6.83 -2.91 8.55
CA ASP A 67 -6.62 -4.33 8.21
C ASP A 67 -7.61 -4.84 7.15
N SER A 68 -8.81 -4.27 7.11
CA SER A 68 -9.84 -4.63 6.14
C SER A 68 -9.63 -3.90 4.82
N VAL A 69 -9.35 -2.59 4.86
CA VAL A 69 -9.03 -1.78 3.70
C VAL A 69 -7.82 -2.37 2.96
N LEU A 70 -6.70 -2.57 3.66
CA LEU A 70 -5.47 -3.09 3.06
C LEU A 70 -5.67 -4.48 2.44
N TRP A 71 -6.40 -5.37 3.12
CA TRP A 71 -6.73 -6.68 2.54
C TRP A 71 -7.58 -6.55 1.27
N GLY A 72 -8.51 -5.59 1.23
CA GLY A 72 -9.34 -5.29 0.06
C GLY A 72 -8.57 -4.76 -1.13
N THR A 73 -7.55 -3.93 -0.90
CA THR A 73 -6.71 -3.41 -1.99
C THR A 73 -6.01 -4.52 -2.77
N LYS A 74 -5.67 -5.62 -2.11
CA LYS A 74 -5.00 -6.80 -2.68
C LYS A 74 -5.95 -7.76 -3.43
N HIS A 75 -7.24 -7.44 -3.52
CA HIS A 75 -8.28 -8.34 -4.01
C HIS A 75 -8.36 -8.38 -5.55
N VAL A 76 -8.56 -9.56 -6.14
CA VAL A 76 -8.67 -9.75 -7.61
C VAL A 76 -9.96 -9.14 -8.21
N GLN A 77 -11.07 -9.20 -7.48
CA GLN A 77 -12.32 -8.53 -7.87
C GLN A 77 -12.15 -7.00 -7.86
N THR A 78 -12.18 -6.40 -9.05
CA THR A 78 -11.98 -4.96 -9.28
C THR A 78 -12.91 -4.09 -8.41
N GLU A 79 -14.18 -4.44 -8.28
CA GLU A 79 -15.13 -3.64 -7.48
C GLU A 79 -14.72 -3.55 -5.99
N VAL A 80 -14.22 -4.64 -5.43
CA VAL A 80 -13.74 -4.71 -4.05
C VAL A 80 -12.45 -3.90 -3.91
N SER A 81 -11.48 -4.16 -4.78
CA SER A 81 -10.19 -3.45 -4.77
C SER A 81 -10.38 -1.94 -4.94
N TYR A 82 -11.21 -1.50 -5.90
CA TYR A 82 -11.45 -0.08 -6.13
C TYR A 82 -12.16 0.59 -4.95
N THR A 83 -13.11 -0.12 -4.34
CA THR A 83 -13.79 0.41 -3.15
C THR A 83 -12.80 0.56 -1.99
N ALA A 84 -11.92 -0.42 -1.79
CA ALA A 84 -10.88 -0.38 -0.77
C ALA A 84 -9.85 0.72 -1.03
N LEU A 85 -9.30 0.83 -2.24
CA LEU A 85 -8.32 1.85 -2.63
C LEU A 85 -8.89 3.26 -2.45
N LYS A 86 -10.11 3.52 -2.92
CA LYS A 86 -10.79 4.81 -2.70
C LYS A 86 -11.04 5.11 -1.22
N THR A 87 -11.32 4.08 -0.43
CA THR A 87 -11.51 4.24 1.02
C THR A 87 -10.18 4.56 1.69
N CYS A 88 -9.09 3.90 1.29
CA CYS A 88 -7.73 4.20 1.77
C CYS A 88 -7.35 5.66 1.48
N LEU A 89 -7.54 6.11 0.24
CA LEU A 89 -7.26 7.49 -0.15
C LEU A 89 -8.07 8.50 0.68
N SER A 90 -9.38 8.28 0.84
CA SER A 90 -10.23 9.12 1.67
C SER A 90 -9.75 9.16 3.12
N ILE A 91 -9.36 8.01 3.70
CA ILE A 91 -8.85 7.96 5.06
C ILE A 91 -7.58 8.81 5.20
N LEU A 92 -6.67 8.74 4.22
CA LEU A 92 -5.45 9.56 4.21
C LEU A 92 -5.78 11.05 4.10
N GLU A 93 -6.71 11.44 3.22
CA GLU A 93 -7.16 12.82 3.07
C GLU A 93 -7.89 13.35 4.31
N ASP A 94 -8.65 12.50 5.01
CA ASP A 94 -9.40 12.90 6.19
C ASP A 94 -8.47 12.96 7.44
N ILE A 95 -7.53 12.02 7.60
CA ILE A 95 -6.70 11.94 8.81
C ILE A 95 -5.66 13.06 8.92
N VAL A 96 -5.21 13.61 7.79
CA VAL A 96 -4.24 14.72 7.78
C VAL A 96 -4.86 16.03 8.28
N GLU A 97 -6.18 16.16 8.20
CA GLU A 97 -6.94 17.32 8.68
C GLU A 97 -7.34 17.20 10.16
N GLU A 98 -7.06 16.07 10.80
CA GLU A 98 -7.35 15.85 12.22
C GLU A 98 -6.33 16.51 13.16
N GLU A 99 -6.75 16.68 14.41
CA GLU A 99 -5.89 17.12 15.50
C GLU A 99 -4.70 16.17 15.72
N ASP A 100 -3.54 16.71 16.12
CA ASP A 100 -2.29 15.96 16.28
C ASP A 100 -2.41 14.75 17.22
N ASP A 101 -3.32 14.78 18.19
CA ASP A 101 -3.58 13.69 19.13
C ASP A 101 -4.27 12.47 18.47
N VAL A 102 -4.88 12.67 17.30
CA VAL A 102 -5.51 11.62 16.48
C VAL A 102 -4.63 11.27 15.27
N SER A 103 -4.11 12.26 14.56
CA SER A 103 -3.34 12.05 13.33
C SER A 103 -1.96 11.44 13.60
N SER A 104 -1.27 11.87 14.66
CA SER A 104 0.10 11.39 14.95
C SER A 104 0.15 9.88 15.26
N PRO A 105 -0.68 9.32 16.16
CA PRO A 105 -0.68 7.87 16.41
C PRO A 105 -1.03 7.06 15.16
N PHE A 106 -1.91 7.59 14.31
CA PHE A 106 -2.27 6.94 13.05
C PHE A 106 -1.05 6.85 12.13
N PHE A 107 -0.37 7.96 11.88
CA PHE A 107 0.77 8.00 10.97
C PHE A 107 1.94 7.17 11.50
N GLU A 108 2.24 7.24 12.80
CA GLU A 108 3.29 6.43 13.43
C GLU A 108 3.03 4.93 13.28
N THR A 109 1.77 4.51 13.39
CA THR A 109 1.39 3.08 13.37
C THR A 109 1.18 2.54 11.96
N TYR A 110 0.55 3.30 11.07
CA TYR A 110 0.00 2.78 9.81
C TYR A 110 0.63 3.34 8.55
N TYR A 111 1.31 4.49 8.59
CA TYR A 111 1.80 5.13 7.36
C TYR A 111 2.74 4.22 6.58
N VAL A 112 3.82 3.74 7.21
CA VAL A 112 4.80 2.89 6.52
C VAL A 112 4.15 1.60 6.05
N ARG A 113 3.25 1.02 6.84
CA ARG A 113 2.51 -0.19 6.46
C ARG A 113 1.65 0.01 5.21
N ILE A 114 0.90 1.12 5.14
CA ILE A 114 0.08 1.46 3.96
C ILE A 114 1.00 1.67 2.76
N LEU A 115 2.11 2.42 2.91
CA LEU A 115 3.08 2.67 1.85
C LEU A 115 3.64 1.36 1.28
N THR A 116 4.08 0.46 2.14
CA THR A 116 4.62 -0.86 1.77
C THR A 116 3.59 -1.69 1.01
N ASP A 117 2.37 -1.81 1.54
CA ASP A 117 1.29 -2.55 0.88
C ASP A 117 0.96 -1.97 -0.51
N MET A 118 0.98 -0.64 -0.66
CA MET A 118 0.73 0.03 -1.95
C MET A 118 1.86 -0.20 -2.94
N LEU A 119 3.12 -0.16 -2.50
CA LEU A 119 4.27 -0.49 -3.35
C LEU A 119 4.24 -1.95 -3.79
N GLU A 120 3.95 -2.88 -2.88
CA GLU A 120 3.85 -4.32 -3.18
C GLU A 120 2.79 -4.61 -4.24
N ILE A 121 1.60 -4.01 -4.15
CA ILE A 121 0.54 -4.24 -5.17
C ILE A 121 0.80 -3.52 -6.48
N LEU A 122 1.50 -2.39 -6.46
CA LEU A 122 1.85 -1.63 -7.66
C LEU A 122 2.83 -2.43 -8.54
N VAL A 123 3.80 -3.09 -7.92
CA VAL A 123 4.83 -3.87 -8.62
C VAL A 123 4.35 -5.28 -9.01
N ASP A 124 3.27 -5.78 -8.40
CA ASP A 124 2.72 -7.09 -8.70
C ASP A 124 2.02 -7.11 -10.08
N PRO A 125 2.46 -7.94 -11.04
CA PRO A 125 1.86 -8.03 -12.37
C PRO A 125 0.39 -8.47 -12.36
N ASP A 126 -0.04 -9.24 -11.37
CA ASP A 126 -1.41 -9.76 -11.24
C ASP A 126 -2.39 -8.78 -10.59
N ARG A 127 -1.89 -7.66 -10.03
CA ARG A 127 -2.70 -6.67 -9.27
C ARG A 127 -2.75 -5.28 -9.91
N ARG A 128 -2.40 -5.17 -11.20
CA ARG A 128 -2.37 -3.90 -11.95
C ARG A 128 -3.74 -3.30 -12.26
N ASN A 129 -4.84 -4.03 -12.03
CA ASN A 129 -6.19 -3.52 -12.28
C ASN A 129 -6.49 -2.23 -11.49
N GLY A 130 -5.84 -2.02 -10.34
CA GLY A 130 -5.96 -0.84 -9.48
C GLY A 130 -4.94 0.28 -9.70
N PHE A 131 -4.10 0.21 -10.75
CA PHE A 131 -2.93 1.09 -10.92
C PHE A 131 -3.24 2.58 -10.72
N GLU A 132 -4.35 3.06 -11.30
CA GLU A 132 -4.77 4.46 -11.19
C GLU A 132 -4.88 4.92 -9.72
N TYR A 133 -5.57 4.16 -8.87
CA TYR A 133 -5.74 4.51 -7.46
C TYR A 133 -4.52 4.16 -6.61
N GLN A 134 -3.78 3.09 -6.94
CA GLN A 134 -2.54 2.72 -6.25
C GLN A 134 -1.50 3.84 -6.36
N SER A 135 -1.25 4.29 -7.60
CA SER A 135 -0.35 5.40 -7.88
C SER A 135 -0.84 6.72 -7.26
N GLN A 136 -2.15 6.98 -7.27
CA GLN A 136 -2.71 8.17 -6.62
C GLN A 136 -2.47 8.17 -5.10
N ILE A 137 -2.66 7.04 -4.42
CA ILE A 137 -2.38 6.91 -2.99
C ILE A 137 -0.89 7.14 -2.73
N LEU A 138 0.01 6.52 -3.51
CA LEU A 138 1.44 6.70 -3.35
C LEU A 138 1.86 8.16 -3.54
N ALA A 139 1.40 8.80 -4.62
CA ALA A 139 1.66 10.21 -4.89
C ALA A 139 1.21 11.09 -3.70
N ARG A 140 -0.02 10.89 -3.22
CA ARG A 140 -0.56 11.64 -2.08
C ARG A 140 0.27 11.44 -0.82
N MET A 141 0.64 10.20 -0.49
CA MET A 141 1.47 9.92 0.69
C MET A 141 2.82 10.64 0.61
N LEU A 142 3.51 10.56 -0.53
CA LEU A 142 4.79 11.23 -0.72
C LEU A 142 4.66 12.76 -0.62
N MET A 143 3.59 13.34 -1.20
CA MET A 143 3.28 14.77 -1.05
C MET A 143 3.12 15.17 0.41
N MET A 144 2.40 14.39 1.23
CA MET A 144 2.18 14.71 2.66
C MET A 144 3.50 14.93 3.40
N VAL A 145 4.51 14.12 3.08
CA VAL A 145 5.82 14.21 3.72
C VAL A 145 6.64 15.36 3.16
N GLN A 146 6.56 15.64 1.86
CA GLN A 146 7.28 16.74 1.24
C GLN A 146 6.75 18.12 1.66
N GLU A 147 5.43 18.24 1.80
CA GLU A 147 4.77 19.47 2.21
C GLU A 147 4.82 19.68 3.73
N GLY A 148 5.29 18.67 4.48
CA GLY A 148 5.43 18.74 5.93
C GLY A 148 4.10 18.67 6.68
N GLU A 149 3.09 18.03 6.08
CA GLU A 149 1.78 17.84 6.71
C GLU A 149 1.82 16.82 7.86
N ILE A 150 2.85 15.95 7.87
CA ILE A 150 3.05 14.94 8.92
C ILE A 150 4.15 15.39 9.88
N TYR A 151 3.74 15.88 11.06
CA TYR A 151 4.65 16.34 12.11
C TYR A 151 5.29 15.22 12.93
N THR A 152 4.60 14.08 13.06
CA THR A 152 5.13 12.92 13.81
C THR A 152 6.26 12.22 13.04
N ARG A 153 7.13 11.54 13.78
CA ARG A 153 8.19 10.74 13.16
C ARG A 153 7.61 9.44 12.62
N LEU A 154 7.93 9.11 11.38
CA LEU A 154 7.44 7.88 10.70
C LEU A 154 8.32 6.64 10.94
N PHE A 155 9.34 6.76 11.78
CA PHE A 155 10.32 5.72 12.05
C PHE A 155 10.70 5.69 13.53
N ASN A 156 11.08 4.51 14.01
CA ASN A 156 11.62 4.38 15.36
C ASN A 156 13.10 4.81 15.37
N PRO A 157 13.48 5.87 16.12
CA PRO A 157 14.87 6.36 16.16
C PRO A 157 15.86 5.34 16.72
N GLU A 158 15.41 4.33 17.47
CA GLU A 158 16.26 3.26 18.01
C GLU A 158 16.61 2.19 16.97
N GLN A 159 15.89 2.15 15.84
CA GLN A 159 16.02 1.12 14.81
C GLN A 159 16.75 1.62 13.56
N VAL A 160 17.22 2.88 13.57
CA VAL A 160 17.86 3.53 12.41
C VAL A 160 19.26 4.02 12.75
N SER A 161 20.10 4.13 11.72
CA SER A 161 21.49 4.61 11.87
C SER A 161 21.57 6.11 12.16
N ASN A 162 20.67 6.91 11.59
CA ASN A 162 20.57 8.35 11.82
C ASN A 162 19.24 8.72 12.49
N PRO A 163 19.18 8.85 13.83
CA PRO A 163 17.94 9.17 14.54
C PRO A 163 17.43 10.60 14.30
N LEU A 164 18.25 11.47 13.69
CA LEU A 164 17.92 12.87 13.41
C LEU A 164 17.48 13.12 11.97
N MET A 165 17.36 12.07 11.15
CA MET A 165 16.91 12.25 9.76
C MET A 165 15.46 12.72 9.68
N SER A 166 15.14 13.37 8.58
CA SER A 166 13.76 13.75 8.25
C SER A 166 12.92 12.55 7.84
N ASN A 167 11.60 12.69 7.91
CA ASN A 167 10.67 11.69 7.34
C ASN A 167 10.94 11.48 5.84
N MET A 168 11.29 12.53 5.10
CA MET A 168 11.62 12.44 3.68
C MET A 168 12.84 11.56 3.43
N GLU A 169 13.96 11.83 4.13
CA GLU A 169 15.19 11.02 4.01
C GLU A 169 14.95 9.56 4.40
N PHE A 170 14.18 9.32 5.48
CA PHE A 170 13.80 7.97 5.89
C PHE A 170 13.02 7.24 4.78
N LEU A 171 11.99 7.87 4.22
CA LEU A 171 11.15 7.23 3.20
C LEU A 171 11.88 6.99 1.89
N GLN A 172 12.73 7.94 1.45
CA GLN A 172 13.56 7.73 0.26
C GLN A 172 14.44 6.48 0.42
N GLN A 173 15.10 6.34 1.56
CA GLN A 173 15.93 5.17 1.85
C GLN A 173 15.08 3.89 1.96
N TYR A 174 13.93 3.96 2.65
CA TYR A 174 13.03 2.81 2.83
C TYR A 174 12.51 2.27 1.50
N ILE A 175 12.02 3.14 0.61
CA ILE A 175 11.49 2.75 -0.71
C ILE A 175 12.62 2.21 -1.59
N LEU A 176 13.79 2.85 -1.58
CA LEU A 176 14.96 2.38 -2.32
C LEU A 176 15.37 0.97 -1.89
N ASP A 177 15.46 0.71 -0.58
CA ASP A 177 15.83 -0.60 -0.06
C ASP A 177 14.78 -1.66 -0.40
N LEU A 178 13.49 -1.31 -0.27
CA LEU A 178 12.38 -2.20 -0.64
C LEU A 178 12.47 -2.58 -2.12
N LEU A 179 12.55 -1.61 -3.03
CA LEU A 179 12.59 -1.87 -4.47
C LEU A 179 13.87 -2.60 -4.90
N THR A 180 15.01 -2.29 -4.28
CA THR A 180 16.27 -3.01 -4.55
C THR A 180 16.18 -4.48 -4.14
N ASN A 181 15.50 -4.78 -3.03
CA ASN A 181 15.28 -6.16 -2.59
C ASN A 181 14.28 -6.90 -3.50
N VAL A 182 13.24 -6.21 -3.99
CA VAL A 182 12.24 -6.79 -4.89
C VAL A 182 12.84 -7.03 -6.29
N PHE A 183 13.74 -6.15 -6.75
CA PHE A 183 14.33 -6.20 -8.09
C PHE A 183 15.86 -6.28 -8.06
N PRO A 184 16.44 -7.40 -7.59
CA PRO A 184 17.88 -7.53 -7.41
C PRO A 184 18.68 -7.48 -8.72
N MET A 185 18.02 -7.70 -9.86
CA MET A 185 18.63 -7.65 -11.19
C MET A 185 18.73 -6.23 -11.75
N LEU A 186 17.98 -5.27 -11.22
CA LEU A 186 18.06 -3.88 -11.64
C LEU A 186 19.26 -3.18 -11.02
N GLN A 187 19.85 -2.25 -11.78
CA GLN A 187 20.94 -1.46 -11.23
C GLN A 187 20.39 -0.52 -10.16
N LYS A 188 21.01 -0.51 -8.98
CA LYS A 188 20.61 0.38 -7.87
C LYS A 188 20.45 1.84 -8.30
N SER A 189 21.34 2.34 -9.16
CA SER A 189 21.27 3.71 -9.69
C SER A 189 19.98 4.02 -10.47
N GLN A 190 19.39 3.04 -11.16
CA GLN A 190 18.12 3.19 -11.87
C GLN A 190 16.95 3.31 -10.87
N ILE A 191 16.98 2.49 -9.82
CA ILE A 191 15.98 2.54 -8.73
C ILE A 191 16.11 3.86 -7.97
N GLU A 192 17.33 4.34 -7.70
CA GLU A 192 17.56 5.64 -7.07
C GLU A 192 16.93 6.79 -7.88
N ILE A 193 17.12 6.79 -9.21
CA ILE A 193 16.50 7.80 -10.10
C ILE A 193 14.97 7.75 -10.03
N LEU A 194 14.37 6.54 -10.07
CA LEU A 194 12.93 6.41 -9.92
C LEU A 194 12.46 6.98 -8.59
N VAL A 195 13.08 6.56 -7.48
CA VAL A 195 12.68 6.99 -6.14
C VAL A 195 12.76 8.51 -6.03
N MET A 196 13.84 9.14 -6.51
CA MET A 196 13.92 10.60 -6.54
C MET A 196 12.79 11.22 -7.38
N GLY A 197 12.52 10.69 -8.57
CA GLY A 197 11.42 11.13 -9.44
C GLY A 197 10.03 10.99 -8.79
N MET A 198 9.78 9.91 -8.04
CA MET A 198 8.52 9.72 -7.32
C MET A 198 8.25 10.86 -6.33
N PHE A 199 9.28 11.35 -5.62
CA PHE A 199 9.14 12.51 -4.75
C PHE A 199 9.02 13.80 -5.58
N ASP A 200 9.91 14.03 -6.55
CA ASP A 200 9.92 15.28 -7.32
C ASP A 200 8.62 15.55 -8.09
N TYR A 201 7.91 14.49 -8.50
CA TYR A 201 6.68 14.58 -9.31
C TYR A 201 5.43 14.13 -8.58
N SER A 202 5.48 13.94 -7.26
CA SER A 202 4.33 13.53 -6.45
C SER A 202 3.11 14.46 -6.60
N ASN A 203 3.35 15.75 -6.91
CA ASN A 203 2.32 16.77 -7.13
C ASN A 203 1.75 16.82 -8.57
N ASP A 204 2.39 16.14 -9.53
CA ASP A 204 1.92 15.98 -10.90
C ASP A 204 1.54 14.51 -11.12
N LEU A 205 0.30 14.18 -10.73
CA LEU A 205 -0.19 12.80 -10.75
C LEU A 205 -0.03 12.12 -12.12
N LYS A 206 -0.22 12.87 -13.21
CA LYS A 206 -0.09 12.29 -14.55
C LYS A 206 1.36 11.89 -14.81
N ARG A 207 2.29 12.81 -14.57
CA ARG A 207 3.71 12.52 -14.74
C ARG A 207 4.19 11.39 -13.82
N PHE A 208 3.77 11.41 -12.56
CA PHE A 208 4.06 10.36 -11.59
C PHE A 208 3.59 8.99 -12.10
N GLN A 209 2.38 8.92 -12.66
CA GLN A 209 1.83 7.70 -13.24
C GLN A 209 2.61 7.24 -14.47
N ASP A 210 2.93 8.14 -15.38
CA ASP A 210 3.68 7.85 -16.60
C ASP A 210 5.09 7.30 -16.25
N ASP A 211 5.82 7.96 -15.34
CA ASP A 211 7.16 7.54 -14.91
C ASP A 211 7.15 6.15 -14.24
N ILE A 212 6.14 5.85 -13.43
CA ILE A 212 5.98 4.52 -12.82
C ILE A 212 5.63 3.46 -13.88
N GLN A 213 4.78 3.79 -14.85
CA GLN A 213 4.43 2.83 -15.91
C GLN A 213 5.65 2.45 -16.74
N ASP A 214 6.48 3.44 -17.10
CA ASP A 214 7.72 3.21 -17.83
C ASP A 214 8.66 2.31 -17.02
N PHE A 215 8.83 2.58 -15.72
CA PHE A 215 9.62 1.72 -14.83
C PHE A 215 9.09 0.28 -14.75
N LEU A 216 7.76 0.09 -14.64
CA LEU A 216 7.14 -1.24 -14.63
C LEU A 216 7.26 -2.00 -15.96
N VAL A 217 7.46 -1.28 -17.07
CA VAL A 217 7.77 -1.87 -18.37
C VAL A 217 9.24 -2.29 -18.40
N ASP A 218 10.15 -1.46 -17.93
CA ASP A 218 11.58 -1.75 -17.88
C ASP A 218 11.89 -2.98 -17.02
N ILE A 219 11.29 -3.08 -15.82
CA ILE A 219 11.38 -4.28 -14.97
C ILE A 219 11.01 -5.53 -15.75
N ARG A 220 9.87 -5.48 -16.44
CA ARG A 220 9.34 -6.64 -17.15
C ARG A 220 10.26 -7.10 -18.27
N GLN A 221 10.90 -6.16 -18.96
CA GLN A 221 11.89 -6.49 -20.00
C GLN A 221 13.13 -7.17 -19.42
N VAL A 222 13.61 -6.71 -18.25
CA VAL A 222 14.75 -7.33 -17.56
C VAL A 222 14.40 -8.74 -17.07
N ASP A 223 13.21 -8.92 -16.49
CA ASP A 223 12.73 -10.23 -16.05
C ASP A 223 12.62 -11.20 -17.23
N GLU A 224 11.99 -10.79 -18.34
CA GLU A 224 11.85 -11.61 -19.55
C GLU A 224 13.22 -11.97 -20.18
N ALA A 225 14.17 -11.03 -20.19
CA ALA A 225 15.53 -11.28 -20.68
C ALA A 225 16.27 -12.30 -19.78
N SER A 226 16.18 -12.16 -18.46
CA SER A 226 16.85 -13.06 -17.51
C SER A 226 16.32 -14.49 -17.59
N VAL A 227 15.00 -14.67 -17.74
CA VAL A 227 14.37 -15.98 -17.92
C VAL A 227 14.78 -16.60 -19.27
N GLY A 228 14.91 -15.77 -20.31
CA GLY A 228 15.41 -16.22 -21.61
C GLY A 228 16.84 -16.74 -21.54
N GLU A 229 17.73 -16.00 -20.88
CA GLU A 229 19.13 -16.42 -20.68
C GLU A 229 19.23 -17.72 -19.89
N GLN A 230 18.46 -17.86 -18.81
CA GLN A 230 18.44 -19.06 -17.98
C GLN A 230 18.01 -20.30 -18.78
N ARG A 231 16.98 -20.18 -19.64
CA ARG A 231 16.56 -21.29 -20.52
C ARG A 231 17.63 -21.72 -21.50
N ILE A 232 18.37 -20.77 -22.07
CA ILE A 232 19.46 -21.06 -23.01
C ILE A 232 20.59 -21.81 -22.29
N ILE A 233 20.86 -21.48 -21.03
CA ILE A 233 21.85 -22.18 -20.20
C ILE A 233 21.38 -23.61 -19.93
N GLU A 234 20.14 -23.80 -19.50
CA GLU A 234 19.55 -25.12 -19.22
C GLU A 234 19.52 -26.04 -20.47
N GLU A 235 19.17 -25.50 -21.64
CA GLU A 235 19.19 -26.24 -22.91
C GLU A 235 20.61 -26.71 -23.26
N ARG A 236 21.62 -25.84 -23.09
CA ARG A 236 23.03 -26.20 -23.34
C ARG A 236 23.54 -27.25 -22.37
N GLU A 237 23.19 -27.15 -21.08
CA GLU A 237 23.56 -28.16 -20.08
C GLU A 237 22.92 -29.52 -20.38
N ALA A 238 21.64 -29.54 -20.78
CA ALA A 238 20.96 -30.77 -21.18
C ALA A 238 21.57 -31.42 -22.44
N GLU A 239 21.99 -30.62 -23.42
CA GLU A 239 22.72 -31.12 -24.61
C GLU A 239 24.07 -31.73 -24.23
N ILE A 240 24.81 -31.10 -23.31
CA ILE A 240 26.11 -31.61 -22.82
C ILE A 240 25.91 -32.95 -22.08
N ASP A 241 24.90 -33.07 -21.23
CA ASP A 241 24.59 -34.30 -20.50
C ASP A 241 24.17 -35.45 -21.42
N LEU A 242 23.43 -35.16 -22.50
CA LEU A 242 23.08 -36.14 -23.54
C LEU A 242 24.32 -36.64 -24.29
N LEU A 243 25.29 -35.76 -24.54
CA LEU A 243 26.54 -36.11 -25.23
C LEU A 243 27.55 -36.81 -24.31
N GLY A 244 27.53 -36.54 -23.00
CA GLY A 244 28.41 -37.17 -22.00
C GLY A 244 27.97 -38.57 -21.55
N ASN A 245 26.73 -38.97 -21.84
CA ASN A 245 26.18 -40.30 -21.55
C ASN A 245 26.24 -41.28 -22.76
N LEU A 246 26.95 -40.89 -23.83
CA LEU A 246 27.30 -41.74 -24.99
C LEU A 246 28.77 -42.20 -24.92
#